data_AF-A0A5K1JU67-F1
#
_entry.id   AF-A0A5K1JU67-F1
#
_cell.length_a   1.000
_cell.length_b   1.000
_cell.length_c   1.000
_cell.angle_alpha   90.00
_cell.angle_beta   90.00
_cell.angle_gamma   90.00
#
_symmetry.space_group_name_H-M   'P 1'
#
loop_
_entity.id
_entity.type
_entity.pdbx_description
1 polymer ?
#
loop_
_entity_poly.entity_id
_entity_poly.type
_entity_poly.pdbx_seq_one_letter_code
_entity_poly.pdbx_strand_id
1 'polypeptide(L)'
;MQVWHGTADTTLFPQNFFEEIKQWTTVFGYPSTPLSNVSEPFLPAGYSNATFGPNFQAILAQGVGHTVPLFEQQYLEFFGLA
;
A
#
# COMPACT_ATOMS: atom_id res chain seq x y z
N MET A 1 -6.60 5.83 4.64
CA MET A 1 -6.33 4.38 4.65
C MET A 1 -5.01 4.11 3.93
N GLN A 2 -4.16 3.27 4.51
CA GLN A 2 -2.91 2.81 3.90
C GLN A 2 -2.87 1.28 4.04
N VAL A 3 -2.77 0.57 2.93
CA VAL A 3 -2.66 -0.90 2.92
C VAL A 3 -1.29 -1.34 2.46
N TRP A 4 -0.79 -2.46 3.00
CA TRP A 4 0.53 -3.00 2.72
C TRP A 4 0.42 -4.50 2.45
N HIS A 5 1.02 -4.97 1.36
CA HIS A 5 1.02 -6.40 1.06
C HIS A 5 2.31 -6.86 0.41
N GLY A 6 2.76 -8.07 0.75
CA GLY A 6 3.95 -8.68 0.17
C GLY A 6 3.62 -9.57 -1.03
N THR A 7 4.36 -9.48 -2.13
CA THR A 7 4.08 -10.31 -3.33
C THR A 7 4.38 -11.79 -3.15
N ALA A 8 5.10 -12.17 -2.09
CA ALA A 8 5.45 -13.55 -1.76
C ALA A 8 4.67 -14.07 -0.53
N ASP A 9 3.59 -13.41 -0.13
CA ASP A 9 2.73 -13.86 0.96
C ASP A 9 2.01 -15.17 0.59
N THR A 10 2.20 -16.20 1.40
CA THR A 10 1.58 -17.54 1.26
C THR A 10 0.56 -17.86 2.35
N THR A 11 0.31 -16.93 3.27
CA THR A 11 -0.74 -17.04 4.30
C THR A 11 -1.99 -16.27 3.87
N LEU A 12 -1.83 -15.00 3.53
CA LEU A 12 -2.85 -14.16 2.89
C LEU A 12 -2.37 -13.82 1.49
N PHE A 13 -2.81 -14.58 0.50
CA PHE A 13 -2.27 -14.46 -0.86
C PHE A 13 -2.40 -13.04 -1.43
N PRO A 14 -1.48 -12.62 -2.34
CA PRO A 14 -1.43 -11.26 -2.90
C PRO A 14 -2.72 -10.80 -3.60
N GLN A 15 -3.63 -11.72 -3.94
CA GLN A 15 -4.96 -11.36 -4.43
C GLN A 15 -5.70 -10.43 -3.46
N ASN A 16 -5.52 -10.62 -2.15
CA ASN A 16 -6.20 -9.82 -1.13
C ASN A 16 -5.81 -8.34 -1.21
N PHE A 17 -4.58 -8.00 -1.60
CA PHE A 17 -4.16 -6.61 -1.85
C PHE A 17 -5.06 -5.93 -2.90
N PHE A 18 -5.36 -6.64 -3.98
CA PHE A 18 -6.24 -6.13 -5.03
C PHE A 18 -7.70 -6.06 -4.57
N GLU A 19 -8.14 -6.95 -3.68
CA GLU A 19 -9.47 -6.87 -3.07
C GLU A 19 -9.60 -5.67 -2.12
N GLU A 20 -8.56 -5.36 -1.33
CA GLU A 20 -8.52 -4.15 -0.50
C GLU A 20 -8.54 -2.88 -1.35
N ILE A 21 -7.81 -2.85 -2.48
CA ILE A 21 -7.89 -1.74 -3.45
C ILE A 21 -9.31 -1.56 -3.95
N LYS A 22 -10.01 -2.63 -4.35
CA LYS A 22 -11.42 -2.54 -4.77
C LYS A 22 -12.31 -2.02 -3.64
N GLN A 23 -12.12 -2.52 -2.43
CA GLN A 23 -12.92 -2.13 -1.27
C GLN A 23 -12.77 -0.64 -0.99
N TRP A 24 -11.55 -0.15 -0.83
CA TRP A 24 -11.30 1.23 -0.40
C TRP A 24 -11.54 2.24 -1.51
N THR A 25 -11.25 1.91 -2.78
CA THR A 25 -11.65 2.78 -3.90
C THR A 25 -13.17 2.90 -3.98
N THR A 26 -13.92 1.81 -3.77
CA THR A 26 -15.39 1.83 -3.71
C THR A 26 -15.90 2.69 -2.55
N VAL A 27 -15.37 2.51 -1.33
CA VAL A 27 -15.78 3.26 -0.13
C VAL A 27 -15.56 4.77 -0.30
N PHE A 28 -14.44 5.17 -0.90
CA PHE A 28 -14.10 6.59 -1.09
C PHE A 28 -14.59 7.20 -2.41
N GLY A 29 -15.20 6.41 -3.31
CA GLY A 29 -15.61 6.89 -4.63
C GLY A 29 -14.45 7.26 -5.55
N TYR A 30 -13.32 6.55 -5.44
CA TYR A 30 -12.12 6.75 -6.25
C TYR A 30 -12.08 5.82 -7.48
N PRO A 31 -11.29 6.15 -8.52
CA PRO A 31 -11.09 5.26 -9.65
C PRO A 31 -10.41 3.95 -9.22
N SER A 32 -10.63 2.88 -9.99
CA SER A 32 -9.94 1.60 -9.80
C SER A 32 -8.51 1.58 -10.35
N THR A 33 -8.09 2.66 -11.01
CA THR A 33 -6.73 2.86 -11.51
C THR A 33 -6.02 3.91 -10.66
N PRO A 34 -4.75 3.71 -10.29
CA PRO A 34 -4.03 4.67 -9.47
C PRO A 34 -3.83 5.99 -10.20
N LEU A 35 -3.89 7.09 -9.46
CA LEU A 35 -3.60 8.45 -9.93
C LEU A 35 -2.10 8.67 -10.07
N SER A 36 -1.31 8.05 -9.21
CA SER A 36 0.16 8.07 -9.25
C SER A 36 0.73 6.79 -8.66
N ASN A 37 1.85 6.34 -9.23
CA ASN A 37 2.70 5.31 -8.63
C ASN A 37 4.06 5.93 -8.35
N VAL A 38 4.48 5.93 -7.08
CA VAL A 38 5.75 6.53 -6.65
C VAL A 38 6.54 5.57 -5.75
N SER A 39 7.86 5.67 -5.83
CA SER A 39 8.75 5.21 -4.76
C SER A 39 9.03 6.42 -3.88
N GLU A 40 8.79 6.30 -2.59
CA GLU A 40 9.00 7.39 -1.62
C GLU A 40 10.36 7.26 -0.94
N PRO A 41 10.95 8.35 -0.42
CA PRO A 41 12.27 8.32 0.21
C PRO A 41 12.40 7.33 1.37
N PHE A 42 11.30 7.09 2.09
CA PHE A 42 11.25 6.23 3.27
C PHE A 42 10.73 4.81 2.97
N LEU A 43 10.42 4.51 1.71
CA LEU A 43 10.08 3.16 1.28
C LEU A 43 11.35 2.38 0.87
N PRO A 44 11.51 1.12 1.34
CA PRO A 44 12.64 0.30 0.92
C PRO A 44 12.65 0.03 -0.59
N ALA A 45 13.82 -0.30 -1.12
CA ALA A 45 13.93 -0.77 -2.48
C ALA A 45 13.02 -1.98 -2.74
N GLY A 46 12.32 -1.98 -3.87
CA GLY A 46 11.34 -3.03 -4.21
C GLY A 46 9.93 -2.79 -3.69
N TYR A 47 9.68 -1.68 -2.99
CA TYR A 47 8.33 -1.26 -2.59
C TYR A 47 7.80 -0.22 -3.58
N SER A 48 6.54 -0.34 -3.95
CA SER A 48 5.84 0.66 -4.76
C SER A 48 4.61 1.17 -4.02
N ASN A 49 4.36 2.49 -4.07
CA ASN A 49 3.18 3.11 -3.50
C ASN A 49 2.25 3.61 -4.61
N ALA A 50 1.01 3.11 -4.63
CA ALA A 50 -0.04 3.51 -5.54
C ALA A 50 -1.07 4.38 -4.81
N THR A 51 -1.24 5.63 -5.24
CA THR A 51 -2.21 6.57 -4.65
C THR A 51 -3.46 6.65 -5.52
N PHE A 52 -4.63 6.48 -4.91
CA PHE A 52 -5.94 6.53 -5.60
C PHE A 52 -6.73 7.81 -5.29
N GLY A 53 -6.30 8.54 -4.26
CA GLY A 53 -6.88 9.80 -3.83
C GLY A 53 -6.28 10.22 -2.49
N PRO A 54 -6.68 11.38 -1.93
CA PRO A 54 -6.07 11.92 -0.70
C PRO A 54 -6.20 11.00 0.51
N ASN A 55 -7.22 10.13 0.53
CA ASN A 55 -7.51 9.25 1.68
C ASN A 55 -7.12 7.79 1.45
N PHE A 56 -6.52 7.42 0.31
CA PHE A 56 -6.17 6.02 0.04
C PHE A 56 -4.89 5.84 -0.76
N GLN A 57 -3.98 5.06 -0.18
CA GLN A 57 -2.75 4.59 -0.81
C GLN A 57 -2.54 3.09 -0.55
N ALA A 58 -1.92 2.40 -1.50
CA ALA A 58 -1.71 0.96 -1.47
C ALA A 58 -0.25 0.63 -1.81
N ILE A 59 0.44 -0.02 -0.87
CA ILE A 59 1.87 -0.29 -0.94
C ILE A 59 2.12 -1.78 -1.20
N LEU A 60 2.80 -2.10 -2.30
CA LEU A 60 3.13 -3.46 -2.70
C LEU A 60 4.62 -3.71 -2.51
N ALA A 61 4.96 -4.71 -1.71
CA ALA A 61 6.32 -5.05 -1.32
C ALA A 61 6.83 -6.27 -2.10
N GLN A 62 7.69 -6.03 -3.09
CA GLN A 62 8.21 -7.10 -3.95
C GLN A 62 9.08 -8.08 -3.15
N GLY A 63 8.75 -9.37 -3.25
CA GLY A 63 9.50 -10.47 -2.62
C GLY A 63 9.25 -10.66 -1.12
N VAL A 64 8.36 -9.89 -0.53
CA VAL A 64 8.06 -9.95 0.91
C VAL A 64 6.91 -10.93 1.18
N GLY A 65 7.03 -11.73 2.25
CA GLY A 65 6.03 -12.73 2.67
C GLY A 65 5.07 -12.22 3.73
N HIS A 66 4.54 -13.13 4.55
CA HIS A 66 3.69 -12.78 5.69
C HIS A 66 4.53 -12.55 6.96
N THR A 67 4.58 -11.37 7.55
CA THR A 67 3.95 -10.08 7.18
C THR A 67 4.94 -9.12 6.55
N VAL A 68 4.43 -8.07 5.89
CA VAL A 68 5.25 -6.90 5.55
C VAL A 68 5.84 -6.30 6.84
N PRO A 69 7.17 -6.08 6.91
CA PRO A 69 7.81 -5.46 8.08
C PRO A 69 7.26 -4.06 8.39
N LEU A 70 7.39 -3.69 9.64
CA LEU A 70 7.02 -2.37 10.14
C LEU A 70 8.04 -1.31 9.67
N PHE A 71 7.54 -0.15 9.25
CA PHE A 71 8.34 1.01 8.83
C PHE A 71 7.87 2.26 9.58
N GLU A 72 8.44 2.54 10.75
CA GLU A 72 7.95 3.59 11.65
C GLU A 72 7.86 4.95 10.98
N GLN A 73 8.91 5.39 10.28
CA GLN A 73 8.93 6.71 9.64
C GLN A 73 7.80 6.85 8.63
N GLN A 74 7.56 5.83 7.79
CA GLN A 74 6.49 5.86 6.79
C GLN A 74 5.09 5.97 7.45
N TYR A 75 4.91 5.37 8.62
CA TYR A 75 3.66 5.48 9.36
C TYR A 75 3.48 6.87 9.99
N LEU A 76 4.55 7.45 10.54
CA LEU A 76 4.52 8.81 11.07
C LEU A 76 4.18 9.83 9.96
N GLU A 77 4.79 9.72 8.79
CA GLU A 77 4.48 10.54 7.61
C GLU A 77 3.02 10.36 7.20
N PHE A 78 2.54 9.12 7.10
CA PHE A 78 1.14 8.84 6.76
C PHE A 78 0.14 9.43 7.76
N PHE A 79 0.48 9.43 9.05
CA PHE A 79 -0.35 10.03 10.09
C PHE A 79 -0.17 11.55 10.22
N GLY A 80 0.76 12.16 9.48
CA GLY A 80 1.08 13.60 9.56
C GLY A 80 1.75 13.99 10.88
N LEU A 81 2.55 13.08 11.45
CA LEU A 81 3.27 13.26 12.71
C LEU A 81 4.78 13.53 12.52
N ALA A 82 5.31 13.35 11.30
CA ALA A 82 6.68 13.67 10.90
C ALA A 82 6.67 14.49 9.61
#